data_AF-U1ZCG3-F1
#
_entry.id   AF-U1ZCG3-F1
#
_cell.length_a   1.000
_cell.length_b   1.000
_cell.length_c   1.000
_cell.angle_alpha   90.00
_cell.angle_beta   90.00
_cell.angle_gamma   90.00
#
_symmetry.space_group_name_H-M   'P 1'
#
loop_
_entity.id
_entity.type
_entity.pdbx_description
1 polymer ?
#
loop_
_entity_poly.entity_id
_entity_poly.type
_entity_poly.pdbx_seq_one_letter_code
_entity_poly.pdbx_strand_id
1 'polypeptide(L)'
;MKGSNECDKSRPAMPEFYMPAMWPLDLQNAIADWIGAWCWRRRMRRLLAQDAEGRIRLGSARGVVEQGASEPLRLIAQRRALWLRGE
;
A
#
# COMPACT_ATOMS: atom_id res chain seq x y z
N MET A 1 50.68 0.83 19.06
CA MET A 1 49.83 2.03 19.12
C MET A 1 48.60 1.77 18.26
N LYS A 2 47.40 2.05 18.80
CA LYS A 2 46.11 1.96 18.12
C LYS A 2 46.07 2.95 16.95
N GLY A 3 45.52 2.51 15.83
CA GLY A 3 45.06 3.38 14.74
C GLY A 3 43.81 2.76 14.15
N SER A 4 42.67 3.00 14.80
CA SER A 4 41.35 2.79 14.22
C SER A 4 41.23 3.65 12.96
N ASN A 5 40.76 3.10 11.85
CA ASN A 5 40.02 3.88 10.89
C ASN A 5 38.81 3.07 10.45
N GLU A 6 37.68 3.71 10.69
CA GLU A 6 36.32 3.22 10.59
C GLU A 6 36.01 2.66 9.21
N CYS A 7 35.12 1.67 9.21
CA CYS A 7 34.46 1.15 8.03
C CYS A 7 33.87 2.31 7.21
N ASP A 8 34.59 2.71 6.16
CA ASP A 8 33.98 3.37 5.00
C ASP A 8 33.03 2.32 4.39
N LYS A 9 31.78 2.31 4.89
CA LYS A 9 30.69 1.55 4.30
C LYS A 9 30.44 2.19 2.95
N SER A 10 31.20 1.69 1.97
CA SER A 10 31.15 2.02 0.57
C SER A 10 29.72 2.36 0.16
N ARG A 11 29.51 3.64 -0.13
CA ARG A 11 28.29 4.11 -0.81
C ARG A 11 28.01 3.15 -1.97
N PRO A 12 26.77 2.69 -2.16
CA PRO A 12 26.46 1.77 -3.24
C PRO A 12 26.96 2.38 -4.56
N ALA A 13 27.75 1.60 -5.30
CA ALA A 13 28.36 2.04 -6.55
C ALA A 13 27.25 2.51 -7.50
N MET A 14 27.32 3.78 -7.92
CA MET A 14 26.37 4.37 -8.85
C MET A 14 26.46 3.60 -10.18
N PRO A 15 25.36 3.00 -10.68
CA PRO A 15 25.41 2.22 -11.90
C PRO A 15 25.79 3.10 -13.10
N GLU A 16 26.75 2.65 -13.90
CA GLU A 16 27.25 3.33 -15.10
C GLU A 16 26.21 3.46 -16.22
N PHE A 17 25.07 2.78 -16.09
CA PHE A 17 24.07 2.65 -17.15
C PHE A 17 22.65 2.91 -16.64
N TYR A 18 22.13 4.10 -16.91
CA TYR A 18 20.70 4.39 -16.84
C TYR A 18 20.05 3.95 -18.16
N MET A 19 19.35 2.81 -18.18
CA MET A 19 18.49 2.46 -19.31
C MET A 19 17.32 3.45 -19.42
N PRO A 20 17.02 4.01 -20.61
CA PRO A 20 15.86 4.86 -20.79
C PRO A 20 14.57 4.03 -20.77
N ALA A 21 13.59 4.53 -20.01
CA ALA A 21 12.16 4.19 -20.06
C ALA A 21 11.65 2.93 -19.34
N MET A 22 12.30 2.46 -18.27
CA MET A 22 11.53 1.71 -17.25
C MET A 22 10.82 2.71 -16.35
N TRP A 23 9.49 2.60 -16.27
CA TRP A 23 8.70 3.34 -15.32
C TRP A 23 9.29 3.11 -13.90
N PRO A 24 9.54 4.16 -13.09
CA PRO A 24 10.08 4.00 -11.74
C PRO A 24 9.30 2.95 -10.95
N LEU A 25 9.97 1.89 -10.48
CA LEU A 25 9.31 0.79 -9.75
C LEU A 25 8.39 1.31 -8.63
N ASP A 26 8.80 2.38 -7.96
CA ASP A 26 7.99 3.06 -6.93
C ASP A 26 6.67 3.60 -7.44
N LEU A 27 6.63 4.13 -8.66
CA LEU A 27 5.41 4.66 -9.25
C LEU A 27 4.53 3.52 -9.80
N GLN A 28 5.10 2.41 -10.27
CA GLN A 28 4.31 1.20 -10.59
C GLN A 28 3.67 0.61 -9.33
N ASN A 29 4.45 0.52 -8.26
CA ASN A 29 4.01 0.06 -6.95
C ASN A 29 2.93 0.97 -6.36
N ALA A 30 3.11 2.29 -6.45
CA ALA A 30 2.10 3.25 -6.01
C ALA A 30 0.78 3.07 -6.78
N ILE A 31 0.83 2.89 -8.11
CA ILE A 31 -0.39 2.61 -8.89
C ILE A 31 -1.07 1.33 -8.43
N ALA A 32 -0.31 0.24 -8.25
CA ALA A 32 -0.86 -1.02 -7.76
C ALA A 32 -1.53 -0.86 -6.37
N ASP A 33 -0.93 -0.09 -5.47
CA ASP A 33 -1.48 0.21 -4.15
C ASP A 33 -2.78 1.01 -4.23
N TRP A 34 -2.85 2.01 -5.11
CA TRP A 34 -4.04 2.81 -5.35
C TRP A 34 -5.18 2.01 -5.97
N ILE A 35 -4.88 1.15 -6.96
CA ILE A 35 -5.86 0.24 -7.56
C ILE A 35 -6.37 -0.75 -6.49
N GLY A 36 -5.46 -1.34 -5.70
CA GLY A 36 -5.81 -2.23 -4.60
C GLY A 36 -6.71 -1.54 -3.56
N ALA A 37 -6.37 -0.31 -3.17
CA ALA A 37 -7.17 0.51 -2.26
C ALA A 37 -8.57 0.80 -2.81
N TRP A 38 -8.67 1.15 -4.09
CA TRP A 38 -9.96 1.36 -4.76
C TRP A 38 -10.81 0.09 -4.79
N CYS A 39 -10.23 -1.03 -5.23
CA CYS A 39 -10.90 -2.32 -5.29
C CYS A 39 -11.40 -2.77 -3.92
N TRP A 40 -10.58 -2.61 -2.89
CA TRP A 40 -10.95 -2.91 -1.51
C TRP A 40 -12.13 -2.04 -1.03
N ARG A 41 -12.07 -0.71 -1.24
CA ARG A 41 -13.17 0.20 -0.87
C ARG A 41 -14.46 -0.12 -1.63
N ARG A 42 -14.37 -0.44 -2.92
CA ARG A 42 -15.52 -0.86 -3.73
C ARG A 42 -16.11 -2.17 -3.22
N ARG A 43 -15.28 -3.10 -2.73
CA ARG A 43 -15.75 -4.34 -2.10
C ARG A 43 -16.47 -4.08 -0.79
N MET A 44 -15.95 -3.21 0.08
CA MET A 44 -16.63 -2.83 1.33
C MET A 44 -17.99 -2.19 1.07
N ARG A 45 -18.09 -1.26 0.11
CA ARG A 45 -19.38 -0.68 -0.30
C ARG A 45 -20.36 -1.70 -0.88
N ARG A 46 -19.87 -2.68 -1.64
CA ARG A 46 -20.71 -3.77 -2.15
C ARG A 46 -21.26 -4.64 -1.02
N LEU A 47 -20.45 -4.92 0.01
CA LEU A 47 -20.92 -5.64 1.19
C LEU A 47 -22.02 -4.85 1.92
N LEU A 48 -21.87 -3.54 2.07
CA LEU A 48 -22.92 -2.69 2.66
C LEU A 48 -24.20 -2.69 1.83
N ALA A 49 -24.08 -2.64 0.51
CA ALA A 49 -25.24 -2.72 -0.38
C ALA A 49 -25.96 -4.08 -0.24
N GLN A 50 -25.20 -5.18 -0.14
CA GLN A 50 -25.77 -6.52 0.09
C GLN A 50 -26.42 -6.66 1.47
N ASP A 51 -25.89 -6.02 2.50
CA ASP A 51 -26.50 -5.95 3.84
C ASP A 51 -27.79 -5.14 3.82
N ALA A 52 -27.80 -4.00 3.10
CA ALA A 52 -28.99 -3.17 2.90
C ALA A 52 -30.09 -3.89 2.10
N GLU A 53 -29.71 -4.71 1.13
CA GLU A 53 -30.64 -5.59 0.39
C GLU A 53 -31.08 -6.82 1.20
N GLY A 54 -30.54 -7.05 2.40
CA GLY A 54 -30.88 -8.19 3.25
C GLY A 54 -30.33 -9.53 2.75
N ARG A 55 -29.41 -9.53 1.77
CA ARG A 55 -28.78 -10.76 1.25
C ARG A 55 -27.74 -11.35 2.21
N ILE A 56 -27.12 -10.50 3.02
CA ILE A 56 -26.16 -10.87 4.05
C ILE A 56 -26.49 -10.12 5.34
N ARG A 57 -26.08 -10.66 6.49
CA ARG A 57 -26.12 -9.93 7.77
C ARG A 57 -24.70 -9.78 8.27
N LEU A 58 -24.15 -8.57 8.14
CA LEU A 58 -22.80 -8.25 8.61
C LEU A 58 -22.69 -8.23 10.15
N GLY A 59 -23.81 -8.03 10.86
CA GLY A 59 -23.83 -8.06 12.33
C GLY A 59 -22.81 -7.09 12.94
N SER A 60 -21.96 -7.58 13.85
CA SER A 60 -20.93 -6.75 14.49
C SER A 60 -19.85 -6.25 13.53
N ALA A 61 -19.67 -6.88 12.36
CA ALA A 61 -18.70 -6.47 11.36
C ALA A 61 -19.16 -5.24 10.55
N ARG A 62 -20.44 -4.85 10.63
CA ARG A 62 -20.99 -3.74 9.86
C ARG A 62 -20.27 -2.42 10.15
N GLY A 63 -19.98 -2.12 11.42
CA GLY A 63 -19.27 -0.90 11.80
C GLY A 63 -17.86 -0.82 11.18
N VAL A 64 -17.14 -1.94 11.15
CA VAL A 64 -15.81 -2.03 10.53
C VAL A 64 -15.90 -1.85 9.01
N VAL A 65 -16.92 -2.43 8.37
CA VAL A 65 -17.13 -2.29 6.92
C VAL A 65 -17.56 -0.86 6.56
N GLU A 66 -18.41 -0.21 7.34
CA GLU A 66 -18.79 1.20 7.17
C GLU A 66 -17.58 2.14 7.33
N GLN A 67 -16.75 1.91 8.36
CA GLN A 67 -15.52 2.64 8.56
C GLN A 67 -14.55 2.44 7.38
N GLY A 68 -14.36 1.20 6.92
CA GLY A 68 -13.52 0.91 5.75
C GLY A 68 -14.05 1.49 4.44
N ALA A 69 -15.38 1.51 4.26
CA ALA A 69 -16.00 2.09 3.07
C ALA A 69 -15.91 3.62 3.01
N SER A 70 -15.88 4.29 4.17
CA SER A 70 -15.77 5.74 4.30
C SER A 70 -14.33 6.24 4.26
N GLU A 71 -13.36 5.40 4.60
CA GLU A 71 -11.95 5.74 4.65
C GLU A 71 -11.37 6.31 3.33
N PRO A 72 -10.54 7.38 3.37
CA PRO A 72 -9.94 7.94 2.17
C PRO A 72 -8.93 6.97 1.55
N LEU A 73 -8.98 6.87 0.21
CA LEU A 73 -8.14 5.95 -0.58
C LEU A 73 -6.65 6.13 -0.29
N ARG A 74 -6.20 7.36 -0.03
CA ARG A 74 -4.81 7.66 0.30
C ARG A 74 -4.35 6.96 1.59
N LEU A 75 -5.21 6.85 2.61
CA LEU A 75 -4.85 6.14 3.84
C LEU A 75 -4.79 4.63 3.61
N ILE A 76 -5.70 4.08 2.82
CA ILE A 76 -5.73 2.66 2.47
C ILE A 76 -4.49 2.30 1.63
N ALA A 77 -4.14 3.12 0.63
CA ALA A 77 -2.96 2.93 -0.20
C ALA A 77 -1.66 3.01 0.61
N GLN A 78 -1.54 3.98 1.53
CA GLN A 78 -0.40 4.07 2.45
C GLN A 78 -0.29 2.85 3.37
N ARG A 79 -1.43 2.34 3.87
CA ARG A 79 -1.44 1.11 4.67
C ARG A 79 -0.96 -0.08 3.83
N ARG A 80 -1.47 -0.23 2.61
CA ARG A 80 -1.02 -1.30 1.68
C ARG A 80 0.47 -1.19 1.38
N ALA A 81 0.97 0.02 1.13
CA ALA A 81 2.39 0.28 0.96
C ALA A 81 3.21 -0.21 2.15
N LEU A 82 2.80 0.13 3.38
CA LEU A 82 3.47 -0.28 4.61
C LEU A 82 3.46 -1.80 4.78
N TRP A 83 2.31 -2.45 4.60
CA TRP A 83 2.20 -3.92 4.73
C TRP A 83 3.03 -4.69 3.69
N LEU A 84 3.08 -4.20 2.45
CA LEU A 84 3.78 -4.87 1.35
C LEU A 84 5.27 -4.60 1.34
N ARG A 85 5.71 -3.45 1.86
CA ARG A 85 7.11 -3.02 1.82
C ARG A 85 7.83 -3.08 3.18
N GLY A 86 7.11 -3.29 4.29
CA GLY A 86 7.68 -3.63 5.59
C GLY A 86 8.72 -2.65 6.10
N GLU A 87 8.49 -1.35 5.95
CA GLU A 87 9.33 -0.30 6.52
C GLU A 87 9.11 -0.16 8.03
#